data_AF-A0A673STQ4-F1
#
_entry.id   AF-A0A673STQ4-F1
#
_cell.length_a   1.000
_cell.length_b   1.000
_cell.length_c   1.000
_cell.angle_alpha   90.00
_cell.angle_beta   90.00
_cell.angle_gamma   90.00
#
_symmetry.space_group_name_H-M   'P 1'
#
loop_
_entity.id
_entity.type
_entity.pdbx_description
1 polymer ?
#
loop_
_entity_poly.entity_id
_entity_poly.type
_entity_poly.pdbx_seq_one_letter_code
_entity_poly.pdbx_strand_id
1 'polypeptide(L)'
;MVLAAVKWVISHRTLWKHFFPIQHGTLYCVCHKSTYSLLPDDYNFKVELALTSDGRTIVCYHPSVDIPYEHTKPIPWPDPVNKNEETHDQVLKTRLEEQNEHIEQGPMIEQLSKMFFTTKHCWYPRGQYHRHRRKLDPPKDR
;
A
#
# COMPACT_ATOMS: atom_id res chain seq x y z
N MET A 1 -3.46 88.70 43.93
CA MET A 1 -3.15 87.71 44.99
C MET A 1 -4.37 86.82 45.18
N VAL A 2 -4.14 85.53 45.48
CA VAL A 2 -5.15 84.48 45.81
C VAL A 2 -5.77 83.83 44.56
N LEU A 3 -5.82 82.52 44.33
CA LEU A 3 -5.25 81.31 44.95
C LEU A 3 -5.24 80.25 43.82
N ALA A 4 -4.19 79.42 43.74
CA ALA A 4 -4.13 78.30 42.81
C ALA A 4 -5.08 77.17 43.26
N ALA A 5 -5.87 76.66 42.31
CA ALA A 5 -6.70 75.47 42.48
C ALA A 5 -5.93 74.25 41.96
N VAL A 6 -5.66 73.26 42.82
CA VAL A 6 -5.20 71.93 42.39
C VAL A 6 -5.98 70.86 43.14
N LYS A 7 -6.50 69.92 42.35
CA LYS A 7 -7.50 68.90 42.65
C LYS A 7 -7.03 67.82 43.62
N TRP A 8 -8.01 67.31 44.37
CA TRP A 8 -8.02 66.07 45.13
C TRP A 8 -7.62 64.85 44.28
N VAL A 9 -6.70 64.02 44.80
CA VAL A 9 -6.44 62.66 44.31
C VAL A 9 -6.91 61.69 45.39
N ILE A 10 -8.07 61.07 45.17
CA ILE A 10 -8.58 60.01 46.02
C ILE A 10 -7.95 58.69 45.54
N SER A 11 -7.18 58.06 46.42
CA SER A 11 -6.58 56.74 46.21
C SER A 11 -7.63 55.66 46.52
N HIS A 12 -8.16 55.00 45.49
CA HIS A 12 -9.02 53.82 45.64
C HIS A 12 -8.24 52.57 45.28
N ARG A 13 -7.59 51.95 46.27
CA ARG A 13 -7.09 50.57 46.15
C ARG A 13 -8.21 49.60 46.56
N THR A 14 -8.98 49.12 45.60
CA THR A 14 -9.92 48.02 45.79
C THR A 14 -9.29 46.71 45.31
N LEU A 15 -8.96 45.84 46.27
CA LEU A 15 -8.53 44.46 46.06
C LEU A 15 -9.69 43.63 45.47
N TRP A 16 -9.70 43.44 44.15
CA TRP A 16 -10.52 42.41 43.51
C TRP A 16 -9.82 41.06 43.63
N LYS A 17 -10.11 40.36 44.74
CA LYS A 17 -9.89 38.92 44.86
C LYS A 17 -10.96 38.21 44.06
N HIS A 18 -10.73 38.03 42.76
CA HIS A 18 -11.49 37.05 42.00
C HIS A 18 -10.95 35.65 42.34
N PHE A 19 -11.77 34.93 43.10
CA PHE A 19 -11.70 33.50 43.31
C PHE A 19 -11.64 32.79 41.95
N PHE A 20 -10.51 32.15 41.65
CA PHE A 20 -10.46 31.10 40.65
C PHE A 20 -10.78 29.78 41.35
N PRO A 21 -11.89 29.09 41.03
CA PRO A 21 -12.05 27.71 41.48
C PRO A 21 -11.08 26.84 40.66
N ILE A 22 -10.08 26.30 41.33
CA ILE A 22 -9.26 25.19 40.83
C ILE A 22 -10.20 23.98 40.75
N GLN A 23 -10.80 23.77 39.59
CA GLN A 23 -11.40 22.48 39.28
C GLN A 23 -10.32 21.63 38.63
N HIS A 24 -9.88 20.59 39.35
CA HIS A 24 -9.16 19.45 38.80
C HIS A 24 -10.08 18.72 37.82
N GLY A 25 -10.29 19.32 36.65
CA GLY A 25 -10.94 18.69 35.52
C GLY A 25 -9.91 17.78 34.88
N THR A 26 -10.18 16.48 34.89
CA THR A 26 -9.62 15.56 33.91
C THR A 26 -9.73 16.22 32.54
N LEU A 27 -8.61 16.72 32.02
CA LEU A 27 -8.55 17.22 30.65
C LEU A 27 -8.65 15.98 29.76
N TYR A 28 -9.87 15.56 29.47
CA TYR A 28 -10.17 14.76 28.30
C TYR A 28 -9.66 15.59 27.12
N CYS A 29 -8.48 15.25 26.60
CA CYS A 29 -8.06 15.78 25.32
C CYS A 29 -9.04 15.23 24.29
N VAL A 30 -10.04 16.04 23.95
CA VAL A 30 -10.81 15.83 22.74
C VAL A 30 -9.83 16.16 21.62
N CYS A 31 -9.04 15.17 21.21
CA CYS A 31 -8.25 15.24 20.00
C CYS A 31 -9.25 15.40 18.86
N HIS A 32 -9.48 16.64 18.44
CA HIS A 32 -10.25 16.93 17.25
C HIS A 32 -9.58 16.20 16.09
N LYS A 33 -10.24 15.16 15.56
CA LYS A 33 -9.84 14.53 14.30
C LYS A 33 -9.84 15.64 13.25
N SER A 34 -8.69 15.99 12.71
CA SER A 34 -8.65 16.94 11.59
C SER A 34 -9.28 16.25 10.38
N THR A 35 -10.27 16.89 9.76
CA THR A 35 -10.85 16.46 8.48
C THR A 35 -9.85 16.58 7.32
N TYR A 36 -8.68 17.18 7.58
CA TYR A 36 -7.60 17.33 6.61
C TYR A 36 -6.80 16.02 6.48
N SER A 37 -6.92 15.37 5.32
CA SER A 37 -6.12 14.21 4.92
C SER A 37 -4.87 14.68 4.17
N LEU A 38 -3.69 14.24 4.61
CA LEU A 38 -2.41 14.59 3.96
C LEU A 38 -2.20 13.87 2.62
N LEU A 39 -2.78 12.67 2.52
CA LEU A 39 -2.75 11.80 1.35
C LEU A 39 -4.16 11.29 1.10
N PRO A 40 -4.49 10.86 -0.13
CA PRO A 40 -5.72 10.16 -0.37
C PRO A 40 -5.73 8.83 0.42
N ASP A 41 -6.82 8.58 1.14
CA ASP A 41 -6.99 7.41 2.01
C ASP A 41 -7.48 6.16 1.23
N ASP A 42 -7.39 6.17 -0.11
CA ASP A 42 -8.03 5.21 -1.02
C ASP A 42 -7.13 4.06 -1.47
N TYR A 43 -5.83 4.06 -1.10
CA TYR A 43 -4.87 3.05 -1.54
C TYR A 43 -3.93 2.58 -0.40
N ASN A 44 -3.75 1.26 -0.30
CA ASN A 44 -2.96 0.51 0.70
C ASN A 44 -3.38 0.69 2.19
N PHE A 45 -3.21 1.89 2.75
CA PHE A 45 -3.36 2.16 4.18
C PHE A 45 -4.01 3.52 4.40
N LYS A 46 -4.92 3.59 5.36
CA LYS A 46 -5.48 4.85 5.82
C LYS A 46 -4.59 5.41 6.92
N VAL A 47 -3.93 6.55 6.69
CA VAL A 47 -2.92 7.08 7.63
C VAL A 47 -3.51 8.20 8.48
N GLU A 48 -3.58 7.98 9.80
CA GLU A 48 -3.97 8.97 10.79
C GLU A 48 -2.75 9.34 11.66
N LEU A 49 -2.29 10.59 11.54
CA LEU A 49 -1.19 11.13 12.34
C LEU A 49 -1.71 11.86 13.57
N ALA A 50 -1.08 11.63 14.71
CA ALA A 50 -1.38 12.31 15.96
C ALA A 50 -0.09 12.71 16.68
N LEU A 51 -0.20 13.73 17.53
CA LEU A 51 0.85 14.11 18.47
C LEU A 51 0.38 13.82 19.89
N THR A 52 1.26 13.31 20.74
CA THR A 52 1.00 13.21 22.18
C THR A 52 0.84 14.61 22.78
N SER A 53 0.08 14.77 23.88
CA SER A 53 -0.12 16.05 24.59
C SER A 53 1.18 16.81 24.86
N ASP A 54 2.26 16.07 25.11
CA ASP A 54 3.56 16.61 25.48
C ASP A 54 4.34 17.14 24.26
N GLY A 55 3.87 16.88 23.03
CA GLY A 55 4.49 17.30 21.77
C GLY A 55 5.82 16.61 21.42
N ARG A 56 6.25 15.64 22.22
CA ARG A 56 7.56 14.95 22.06
C ARG A 56 7.51 13.70 21.20
N THR A 57 6.33 13.13 21.01
CA THR A 57 6.15 11.86 20.30
C THR A 57 5.08 12.01 19.23
N ILE A 58 5.42 11.53 18.03
CA ILE A 58 4.49 11.43 16.89
C ILE A 58 3.95 10.01 16.88
N VAL A 59 2.63 9.86 16.89
CA VAL A 59 1.92 8.58 16.84
C VAL A 59 1.29 8.44 15.46
N CYS A 60 1.54 7.31 14.80
CA CYS A 60 1.03 7.03 13.46
C CYS A 60 0.12 5.79 13.49
N TYR A 61 -1.18 5.99 13.32
CA TYR A 61 -2.13 4.90 13.13
C TYR A 61 -2.35 4.66 11.64
N HIS A 62 -2.15 3.42 11.18
CA HIS A 62 -2.11 3.09 9.75
C HIS A 62 -2.74 1.72 9.47
N PRO A 63 -4.06 1.56 9.68
CA PRO A 63 -4.78 0.34 9.33
C PRO A 63 -4.69 0.05 7.83
N SER A 64 -4.59 -1.23 7.48
CA SER A 64 -4.72 -1.71 6.10
C SER A 64 -6.14 -1.52 5.61
N VAL A 65 -6.27 -1.15 4.34
CA VAL A 65 -7.57 -1.00 3.68
C VAL A 65 -7.85 -2.24 2.83
N ASP A 66 -8.99 -2.87 3.06
CA ASP A 66 -9.44 -4.02 2.28
C ASP A 66 -9.99 -3.59 0.91
N ILE A 67 -9.84 -4.44 -0.11
CA ILE A 67 -10.39 -4.18 -1.45
C ILE A 67 -11.90 -4.46 -1.42
N PRO A 68 -12.78 -3.47 -1.72
CA PRO A 68 -14.22 -3.68 -1.70
C PRO A 68 -14.68 -4.59 -2.84
N TYR A 69 -15.75 -5.34 -2.60
CA TYR A 69 -16.28 -6.33 -3.55
C TYR A 69 -16.60 -5.74 -4.94
N GLU A 70 -17.13 -4.52 -4.97
CA GLU A 70 -17.50 -3.81 -6.20
C GLU A 70 -16.29 -3.52 -7.11
N HIS A 71 -15.07 -3.46 -6.56
CA HIS A 71 -13.83 -3.24 -7.31
C HIS A 71 -13.19 -4.55 -7.78
N THR A 72 -13.88 -5.69 -7.64
CA THR A 72 -13.40 -7.00 -8.12
C THR A 72 -14.13 -7.44 -9.38
N LYS A 73 -13.52 -8.33 -10.16
CA LYS A 73 -14.14 -8.93 -11.35
C LYS A 73 -14.40 -10.42 -11.10
N PRO A 74 -15.52 -10.98 -11.57
CA PRO A 74 -15.78 -12.40 -11.44
C PRO A 74 -14.73 -13.19 -12.24
N ILE A 75 -14.33 -14.34 -11.71
CA ILE A 75 -13.42 -15.26 -12.39
C ILE A 75 -14.19 -15.90 -13.56
N PRO A 76 -13.70 -15.80 -14.81
CA PRO A 76 -14.36 -16.44 -15.95
C PRO A 76 -14.27 -17.95 -15.80
N TRP A 77 -15.41 -18.64 -15.93
CA TRP A 77 -15.45 -20.08 -15.98
C TRP A 77 -15.20 -20.54 -17.43
N PRO A 78 -14.20 -21.41 -17.68
CA PRO A 78 -14.01 -21.95 -19.02
C PRO A 78 -15.18 -22.89 -19.37
N ASP A 79 -15.82 -22.63 -20.50
CA ASP A 79 -16.97 -23.42 -20.95
C ASP A 79 -16.58 -24.88 -21.21
N PRO A 80 -17.36 -25.87 -20.73
CA PRO A 80 -17.10 -27.29 -20.96
C PRO A 80 -17.38 -27.73 -22.41
N VAL A 81 -18.11 -26.91 -23.18
CA VAL A 81 -18.69 -27.28 -24.48
C VAL A 81 -17.65 -27.33 -25.61
N ASN A 82 -16.48 -26.69 -25.43
CA ASN A 82 -15.38 -26.80 -26.38
C ASN A 82 -14.39 -27.91 -25.98
N LYS A 83 -14.92 -29.08 -25.62
CA LYS A 83 -14.17 -30.33 -25.49
C LYS A 83 -14.72 -31.30 -26.52
N ASN A 84 -14.32 -31.13 -27.77
CA ASN A 84 -14.73 -31.94 -28.91
C ASN A 84 -14.16 -33.38 -28.86
N GLU A 85 -14.42 -34.15 -27.80
CA GLU A 85 -13.99 -35.55 -27.63
C GLU A 85 -14.92 -36.37 -26.70
N GLU A 86 -16.25 -36.20 -26.80
CA GLU A 86 -17.26 -36.90 -25.98
C GLU A 86 -17.42 -38.41 -26.31
N THR A 87 -16.34 -39.11 -26.70
CA THR A 87 -16.28 -40.58 -26.77
C THR A 87 -15.33 -41.07 -25.67
N HIS A 88 -15.92 -41.34 -24.52
CA HIS A 88 -15.34 -41.11 -23.19
C HIS A 88 -14.18 -42.01 -22.70
N ASP A 89 -13.83 -43.12 -23.36
CA ASP A 89 -12.87 -44.08 -22.76
C ASP A 89 -11.52 -44.25 -23.49
N GLN A 90 -11.44 -43.92 -24.78
CA GLN A 90 -10.20 -44.07 -25.57
C GLN A 90 -9.35 -42.79 -25.64
N VAL A 91 -10.00 -41.64 -25.48
CA VAL A 91 -9.45 -40.28 -25.52
C VAL A 91 -8.47 -39.99 -24.38
N LEU A 92 -8.71 -40.55 -23.20
CA LEU A 92 -7.87 -40.29 -22.02
C LEU A 92 -6.44 -40.83 -22.18
N LYS A 93 -6.25 -41.87 -23.01
CA LYS A 93 -4.92 -42.42 -23.32
C LYS A 93 -4.24 -41.65 -24.45
N THR A 94 -4.95 -41.28 -25.51
CA THR A 94 -4.37 -40.60 -26.69
C THR A 94 -3.92 -39.17 -26.39
N ARG A 95 -4.68 -38.40 -25.60
CA ARG A 95 -4.32 -37.02 -25.23
C ARG A 95 -3.04 -36.89 -24.40
N LEU A 96 -2.69 -37.90 -23.59
CA LEU A 96 -1.45 -37.92 -22.82
C LEU A 96 -0.22 -38.26 -23.68
N GLU A 97 -0.43 -38.99 -24.77
CA GLU A 97 0.63 -39.43 -25.68
C GLU A 97 0.92 -38.38 -26.77
N GLU A 98 -0.10 -37.66 -27.27
CA GLU A 98 0.02 -36.70 -28.38
C GLU A 98 0.60 -35.33 -28.00
N GLN A 99 0.56 -34.91 -26.73
CA GLN A 99 1.16 -33.61 -26.32
C GLN A 99 2.69 -33.62 -26.32
N ASN A 100 3.31 -34.79 -26.47
CA ASN A 100 4.71 -34.89 -26.83
C ASN A 100 4.85 -34.75 -28.34
N GLU A 101 4.40 -33.62 -28.90
CA GLU A 101 4.88 -33.27 -30.23
C GLU A 101 6.41 -33.24 -30.12
N HIS A 102 7.06 -34.12 -30.87
CA HIS A 102 8.50 -34.08 -31.02
C HIS A 102 8.79 -32.79 -31.78
N ILE A 103 8.94 -31.68 -31.05
CA ILE A 103 9.37 -30.39 -31.57
C ILE A 103 10.84 -30.57 -31.95
N GLU A 104 11.10 -31.33 -33.03
CA GLU A 104 12.44 -31.61 -33.58
C GLU A 104 13.19 -30.29 -33.83
N GLN A 105 12.41 -29.24 -34.12
CA GLN A 105 12.85 -27.88 -34.29
C GLN A 105 12.26 -27.03 -33.16
N GLY A 106 12.93 -27.01 -32.00
CA GLY A 106 12.50 -26.28 -30.79
C GLY A 106 11.84 -24.93 -31.09
N PRO A 107 10.89 -24.45 -30.24
CA PRO A 107 10.00 -23.33 -30.56
C PRO A 107 10.76 -22.19 -31.22
N MET A 108 10.28 -21.78 -32.40
CA MET A 108 10.93 -20.77 -33.22
C MET A 108 11.24 -19.55 -32.33
N ILE A 109 12.48 -19.06 -32.34
CA ILE A 109 12.90 -17.92 -31.50
C ILE A 109 11.94 -16.74 -31.64
N GLU A 110 11.35 -16.56 -32.82
CA GLU A 110 10.32 -15.56 -33.07
C GLU A 110 9.01 -15.83 -32.32
N GLN A 111 8.54 -17.08 -32.25
CA GLN A 111 7.37 -17.47 -31.46
C GLN A 111 7.62 -17.17 -29.97
N LEU A 112 8.80 -17.53 -29.45
CA LEU A 112 9.19 -17.22 -28.07
C LEU A 112 9.24 -15.71 -27.83
N SER A 113 9.83 -14.95 -28.76
CA SER A 113 9.91 -13.49 -28.65
C SER A 113 8.53 -12.83 -28.63
N LYS A 114 7.58 -13.34 -29.43
CA LYS A 114 6.20 -12.83 -29.50
C LYS A 114 5.39 -13.22 -28.25
N MET A 115 5.50 -14.46 -27.79
CA MET A 115 4.78 -14.97 -26.63
C MET A 115 5.20 -14.26 -25.33
N PHE A 116 6.50 -14.03 -25.16
CA PHE A 116 7.05 -13.40 -23.93
C PHE A 116 7.28 -11.90 -24.07
N PHE A 117 6.93 -11.28 -25.20
CA PHE A 117 7.19 -9.86 -25.49
C PHE A 117 8.66 -9.47 -25.28
N THR A 118 9.58 -10.33 -25.70
CA THR A 118 11.04 -10.14 -25.58
C THR A 118 11.70 -9.95 -26.94
N THR A 119 12.98 -9.59 -26.95
CA THR A 119 13.76 -9.58 -28.18
C THR A 119 14.32 -10.97 -28.51
N LYS A 120 14.55 -11.25 -29.79
CA LYS A 120 15.13 -12.53 -30.25
C LYS A 120 16.50 -12.85 -29.64
N HIS A 121 17.28 -11.83 -29.24
CA HIS A 121 18.67 -12.01 -28.82
C HIS A 121 18.84 -12.76 -27.49
N CYS A 122 17.85 -12.69 -26.60
CA CYS A 122 17.86 -13.40 -25.31
C CYS A 122 17.80 -14.93 -25.49
N TRP A 123 17.28 -15.40 -26.62
CA TRP A 123 17.02 -16.81 -26.91
C TRP A 123 18.19 -17.52 -27.63
N TYR A 124 19.18 -16.77 -28.13
CA TYR A 124 20.39 -17.39 -28.69
C TYR A 124 21.28 -17.97 -27.57
N PRO A 125 21.91 -19.13 -27.80
CA PRO A 125 22.77 -19.74 -26.80
C PRO A 125 24.02 -18.88 -26.55
N ARG A 126 24.45 -18.82 -25.29
CA ARG A 126 25.73 -18.20 -24.91
C ARG A 126 26.88 -19.21 -25.05
N GLY A 127 28.05 -18.73 -25.48
CA GLY A 127 29.27 -19.54 -25.61
C GLY A 127 29.79 -20.11 -24.29
N GLN A 128 30.64 -21.14 -24.39
CA GLN A 128 31.15 -21.93 -23.26
C GLN A 128 31.83 -21.06 -22.18
N TYR A 129 32.65 -20.08 -22.58
CA TYR A 129 33.34 -19.17 -21.66
C TYR A 129 32.41 -18.47 -20.66
N HIS A 130 31.26 -17.96 -21.14
CA HIS A 130 30.29 -17.29 -20.28
C HIS A 130 29.53 -18.29 -19.39
N ARG A 131 29.26 -19.50 -19.88
CA ARG A 131 28.60 -20.56 -19.11
C ARG A 131 29.46 -21.01 -17.93
N HIS A 132 30.77 -21.19 -18.13
CA HIS A 132 31.69 -21.65 -17.09
C HIS A 132 31.91 -20.64 -15.97
N ARG A 133 31.77 -19.34 -16.27
CA ARG A 133 31.90 -18.26 -15.27
C ARG A 133 30.63 -18.04 -14.46
N ARG A 134 29.52 -18.69 -14.83
CA ARG A 134 28.27 -18.60 -14.07
C ARG A 134 28.45 -19.36 -12.75
N LYS A 135 28.23 -18.68 -11.64
CA LYS A 135 28.19 -19.32 -10.32
C LYS A 135 27.01 -20.29 -10.29
N LEU A 136 27.28 -21.59 -10.07
CA LEU A 136 26.24 -22.62 -9.98
C LEU A 136 25.51 -22.53 -8.64
N ASP A 137 26.26 -22.27 -7.57
CA ASP A 137 25.74 -22.16 -6.21
C ASP A 137 25.98 -20.72 -5.68
N PRO A 138 25.20 -19.73 -6.13
CA PRO A 138 25.25 -18.40 -5.54
C PRO A 138 24.73 -18.45 -4.09
N PRO A 139 25.25 -17.60 -3.18
CA PRO A 139 24.70 -17.50 -1.83
C PRO A 139 23.23 -17.06 -1.92
N LYS A 140 22.33 -17.83 -1.32
CA LYS A 140 20.91 -17.48 -1.25
C LYS A 140 20.71 -16.45 -0.14
N ASP A 141 20.17 -15.28 -0.49
CA ASP A 141 19.63 -14.33 0.48
C ASP A 141 18.13 -14.61 0.70
N ARG A 142 17.71 -14.60 1.97
CA ARG A 142 16.37 -14.92 2.54
C ARG A 142 15.51 -15.93 1.76
#